data_AF-A0A1B0EWX2-F1
#
_entry.id   AF-A0A1B0EWX2-F1
#
_cell.length_a   1.000
_cell.length_b   1.000
_cell.length_c   1.000
_cell.angle_alpha   90.00
_cell.angle_beta   90.00
_cell.angle_gamma   90.00
#
_symmetry.space_group_name_H-M   'P 1'
#
loop_
_entity.id
_entity.type
_entity.pdbx_description
1 polymer ?
#
loop_
_entity_poly.entity_id
_entity_poly.type
_entity_poly.pdbx_seq_one_letter_code
_entity_poly.pdbx_strand_id
1 'polypeptide(L)'
;MLTAKSKIAPIKTKTIPKLELCAATLGAKLVSKVSKTLKIFKIYCWVDAKVVLAQIQSASDRQDVFTKNRVSTIRSLTSPNCWRHVGTKENPADLVSRGTTAVELKNSSLYWHGPTWLFMGEDSWPDAPKVLAVGRTPHHQKYCKLL
;
A
#
# COMPACT_ATOMS: atom_id res chain seq x y z
N MET A 1 -4.69 -2.26 -13.22
CA MET A 1 -3.31 -2.24 -12.65
C MET A 1 -2.33 -1.56 -13.62
N LEU A 2 -1.47 -0.64 -13.16
CA LEU A 2 -0.49 0.08 -14.00
C LEU A 2 0.90 -0.56 -13.98
N THR A 3 1.38 -0.97 -12.81
CA THR A 3 2.65 -1.67 -12.63
C THR A 3 2.56 -2.54 -11.38
N ALA A 4 3.33 -3.62 -11.34
CA ALA A 4 3.46 -4.49 -10.18
C ALA A 4 4.93 -4.88 -10.02
N LYS A 5 5.38 -5.05 -8.78
CA LYS A 5 6.73 -5.52 -8.50
C LYS A 5 6.73 -6.42 -7.27
N SER A 6 7.02 -7.70 -7.48
CA SER A 6 7.22 -8.67 -6.41
C SER A 6 8.70 -8.99 -6.24
N LYS A 7 9.07 -9.52 -5.07
CA LYS A 7 10.40 -10.03 -4.77
C LYS A 7 10.27 -11.31 -3.95
N ILE A 8 11.01 -12.34 -4.35
CA ILE A 8 11.06 -13.63 -3.64
C ILE A 8 11.67 -13.41 -2.25
N ALA A 9 11.13 -14.13 -1.25
CA ALA A 9 11.64 -14.09 0.11
C ALA A 9 13.14 -14.49 0.14
N PRO A 10 13.98 -13.77 0.90
CA PRO A 10 15.40 -14.11 1.01
C PRO A 10 15.61 -15.50 1.63
N ILE A 11 16.69 -16.19 1.23
CA ILE A 11 17.09 -17.49 1.81
C ILE A 11 17.37 -17.36 3.32
N LYS A 12 17.90 -16.22 3.77
CA LYS A 12 18.06 -15.92 5.20
C LYS A 12 16.71 -15.63 5.83
N THR A 13 16.36 -16.40 6.86
CA THR A 13 15.09 -16.29 7.58
C THR A 13 14.87 -14.88 8.11
N LYS A 14 13.73 -14.29 7.76
CA LYS A 14 13.24 -13.02 8.30
C LYS A 14 11.87 -13.27 8.91
N THR A 15 11.55 -12.52 9.95
CA THR A 15 10.19 -12.53 10.51
C THR A 15 9.20 -11.93 9.51
N ILE A 16 7.93 -12.34 9.60
CA ILE A 16 6.85 -11.82 8.74
C ILE A 16 6.80 -10.28 8.75
N PRO A 17 6.84 -9.58 9.90
CA PRO A 17 6.86 -8.11 9.90
C PRO A 17 8.03 -7.48 9.14
N LYS A 18 9.21 -8.13 9.15
CA LYS A 18 10.38 -7.65 8.40
C LYS A 18 10.23 -7.87 6.89
N LEU A 19 9.50 -8.90 6.47
CA LEU A 19 9.15 -9.14 5.07
C LEU A 19 8.12 -8.14 4.58
N GLU A 20 7.06 -7.89 5.35
CA GLU A 20 6.03 -6.90 5.04
C GLU A 20 6.63 -5.49 4.93
N LEU A 21 7.53 -5.11 5.84
CA LEU A 21 8.24 -3.83 5.77
C LEU A 21 9.17 -3.73 4.55
N CYS A 22 9.76 -4.86 4.14
CA CYS A 22 10.51 -4.95 2.89
C CYS A 22 9.62 -4.74 1.66
N ALA A 23 8.41 -5.31 1.66
CA ALA A 23 7.42 -5.10 0.60
C ALA A 23 6.99 -3.63 0.55
N ALA A 24 6.67 -3.01 1.69
CA ALA A 24 6.35 -1.58 1.76
C ALA A 24 7.50 -0.69 1.23
N THR A 25 8.76 -1.03 1.55
CA THR A 25 9.93 -0.30 1.00
C THR A 25 10.02 -0.43 -0.52
N LEU A 26 9.72 -1.61 -1.07
CA LEU A 26 9.72 -1.84 -2.51
C LEU A 26 8.60 -1.06 -3.20
N GLY A 27 7.40 -1.08 -2.62
CA GLY A 27 6.25 -0.28 -3.04
C GLY A 27 6.55 1.21 -3.05
N ALA A 28 7.13 1.76 -1.97
CA ALA A 28 7.50 3.17 -1.88
C ALA A 28 8.46 3.62 -3.00
N LYS A 29 9.45 2.78 -3.34
CA LYS A 29 10.36 3.04 -4.46
C LYS A 29 9.65 3.04 -5.81
N LEU A 30 8.74 2.09 -6.02
CA LEU A 30 7.96 2.00 -7.25
C LEU A 30 7.03 3.21 -7.40
N VAL A 31 6.28 3.53 -6.35
CA VAL A 31 5.38 4.69 -6.28
C VAL A 31 6.14 5.99 -6.53
N SER A 32 7.29 6.20 -5.88
CA SER A 32 8.10 7.41 -6.09
C SER A 32 8.58 7.54 -7.54
N LYS A 33 8.96 6.42 -8.19
CA LYS A 33 9.36 6.43 -9.60
C LYS A 33 8.18 6.74 -10.52
N VAL A 34 7.08 6.02 -10.38
CA VAL A 34 5.90 6.17 -11.25
C VAL A 34 5.24 7.52 -11.10
N SER A 35 5.07 8.00 -9.86
CA SER A 35 4.45 9.31 -9.59
C SER A 35 5.23 10.46 -10.21
N LYS A 36 6.57 10.44 -10.12
CA LYS A 36 7.42 11.43 -10.78
C LYS A 36 7.33 11.34 -12.30
N THR A 37 7.41 10.13 -12.87
CA THR A 37 7.36 9.93 -14.32
C THR A 37 6.03 10.36 -14.93
N LEU A 38 4.91 10.04 -14.28
CA LEU A 38 3.56 10.36 -14.78
C LEU A 38 2.97 11.65 -14.21
N LYS A 39 3.74 12.41 -13.41
CA LYS A 39 3.32 13.65 -12.76
C LYS A 39 2.02 13.52 -11.95
N ILE A 40 1.96 12.49 -11.10
CA ILE A 40 0.84 12.25 -10.20
C ILE A 40 1.08 12.96 -8.86
N PHE A 41 0.12 13.77 -8.43
CA PHE A 41 0.24 14.59 -7.22
C PHE A 41 -0.48 14.01 -6.00
N LYS A 42 -1.55 13.21 -6.19
CA LYS A 42 -2.31 12.58 -5.10
C LYS A 42 -2.03 11.08 -5.08
N ILE A 43 -1.44 10.61 -3.98
CA ILE A 43 -0.96 9.22 -3.82
C ILE A 43 -1.54 8.67 -2.52
N TYR A 44 -1.98 7.42 -2.57
CA TYR A 44 -2.36 6.62 -1.42
C TYR A 44 -1.63 5.28 -1.49
N CYS A 45 -1.01 4.89 -0.38
CA CYS A 45 -0.29 3.63 -0.23
C CYS A 45 -1.06 2.76 0.78
N TRP A 46 -1.28 1.49 0.46
CA TRP A 46 -2.04 0.58 1.32
C TRP A 46 -1.17 -0.57 1.78
N VAL A 47 -1.28 -0.93 3.06
CA VAL A 47 -0.66 -2.12 3.66
C VAL A 47 -1.70 -2.89 4.46
N ASP A 48 -1.63 -4.20 4.45
CA ASP A 48 -2.50 -5.08 5.26
C ASP A 48 -1.93 -5.37 6.65
N ALA A 49 -0.66 -5.05 6.87
CA ALA A 49 0.00 -5.18 8.16
C ALA A 49 -0.12 -3.90 8.99
N LYS A 50 -1.02 -3.89 9.99
CA LYS A 50 -1.16 -2.78 10.95
C LYS A 50 0.16 -2.45 11.67
N VAL A 51 0.99 -3.46 11.93
CA VAL A 51 2.32 -3.26 12.54
C VAL A 51 3.23 -2.42 11.64
N VAL A 52 3.22 -2.67 10.33
CA VAL A 52 4.01 -1.90 9.36
C VAL A 52 3.46 -0.48 9.24
N LEU A 53 2.13 -0.32 9.18
CA LEU A 53 1.52 1.00 9.16
C LEU A 53 1.91 1.83 10.39
N ALA A 54 1.80 1.24 11.58
CA ALA A 54 2.19 1.88 12.83
C ALA A 54 3.68 2.25 12.83
N GLN A 55 4.56 1.38 12.33
CA GLN A 55 5.99 1.68 12.20
C GLN A 55 6.25 2.87 11.25
N ILE A 56 5.55 2.93 10.11
CA ILE A 56 5.68 4.01 9.13
C ILE A 56 5.14 5.34 9.66
N GLN A 57 4.11 5.33 10.49
CA GLN A 57 3.49 6.55 11.03
C GLN A 57 4.05 7.00 12.38
N SER A 58 4.68 6.10 13.14
CA SER A 58 5.16 6.40 14.51
C SER A 58 6.33 7.37 14.56
N ALA A 59 6.24 8.41 15.38
CA ALA A 59 7.37 9.28 15.68
C ALA A 59 8.40 8.64 16.65
N SER A 60 8.14 7.43 17.15
CA SER A 60 8.99 6.75 18.13
C SER A 60 10.31 6.27 17.54
N ASP A 61 11.41 6.52 18.26
CA ASP A 61 12.73 6.02 17.93
C ASP A 61 13.03 4.62 18.56
N ARG A 62 12.05 3.99 19.22
CA ARG A 62 12.18 2.66 19.82
C ARG A 62 11.97 1.52 18.83
N GLN A 63 12.76 1.49 17.75
CA GLN A 63 12.72 0.43 16.73
C GLN A 63 14.10 -0.18 16.53
N ASP A 64 14.19 -1.45 16.10
CA ASP A 64 15.49 -2.03 15.75
C ASP A 64 16.07 -1.38 14.49
N VAL A 65 17.40 -1.44 14.33
CA VAL A 65 18.12 -0.77 13.24
C VAL A 65 17.59 -1.16 11.86
N PHE A 66 17.18 -2.42 11.67
CA PHE A 66 16.59 -2.87 10.40
C PHE A 66 15.30 -2.11 10.09
N THR A 67 14.41 -2.00 11.08
CA THR A 67 13.12 -1.31 10.93
C THR A 67 13.34 0.18 10.70
N LYS A 68 14.20 0.83 11.49
CA LYS A 68 14.55 2.26 11.33
C LYS A 68 15.04 2.58 9.92
N ASN A 69 15.98 1.80 9.38
CA ASN A 69 16.54 2.02 8.06
C ASN A 69 15.48 1.92 6.94
N ARG A 70 14.54 0.98 7.06
CA ARG A 70 13.46 0.79 6.10
C ARG A 70 12.40 1.88 6.20
N VAL A 71 11.96 2.21 7.42
CA VAL A 71 11.03 3.32 7.68
C VAL A 71 11.62 4.64 7.17
N SER A 72 12.89 4.92 7.45
CA SER A 72 13.59 6.11 6.93
C SER A 72 13.57 6.16 5.40
N THR A 73 13.85 5.03 4.73
CA THR A 73 13.75 4.95 3.26
C THR A 73 12.34 5.19 2.76
N ILE A 74 11.31 4.65 3.43
CA ILE A 74 9.91 4.85 3.03
C ILE A 74 9.53 6.32 3.16
N ARG A 75 9.90 6.95 4.28
CA ARG A 75 9.58 8.36 4.58
C ARG A 75 10.31 9.36 3.70
N SER A 76 11.49 9.03 3.19
CA SER A 76 12.20 9.87 2.22
C SER A 76 11.60 9.81 0.80
N LEU A 77 10.82 8.76 0.51
CA LEU A 77 10.21 8.53 -0.81
C LEU A 77 8.72 8.91 -0.86
N THR A 78 8.03 8.82 0.28
CA THR A 78 6.58 9.02 0.40
C THR A 78 6.24 9.62 1.77
N SER A 79 5.18 10.44 1.84
CA SER A 79 4.71 11.00 3.12
C SER A 79 4.12 9.90 4.00
N PRO A 80 4.42 9.83 5.32
CA PRO A 80 3.75 8.91 6.24
C PRO A 80 2.22 8.99 6.18
N ASN A 81 1.69 10.19 5.91
CA ASN A 81 0.26 10.47 5.88
C ASN A 81 -0.45 9.94 4.63
N CYS A 82 0.27 9.42 3.63
CA CYS A 82 -0.35 8.74 2.49
C CYS A 82 -0.55 7.24 2.72
N TRP A 83 0.00 6.68 3.80
CA TRP A 83 -0.12 5.25 4.13
C TRP A 83 -1.42 4.96 4.90
N ARG A 84 -2.10 3.90 4.51
CA ARG A 84 -3.38 3.43 5.04
C ARG A 84 -3.37 1.91 5.22
N HIS A 85 -4.29 1.41 6.01
CA HIS A 85 -4.56 -0.01 6.20
C HIS A 85 -5.63 -0.51 5.22
N VAL A 86 -5.40 -1.67 4.63
CA VAL A 86 -6.41 -2.44 3.87
C VAL A 86 -6.60 -3.79 4.54
N GLY A 87 -7.81 -4.34 4.54
CA GLY A 87 -8.01 -5.71 5.04
C GLY A 87 -7.21 -6.72 4.22
N THR A 88 -6.62 -7.75 4.84
CA THR A 88 -5.81 -8.78 4.16
C THR A 88 -6.54 -9.42 2.97
N LYS A 89 -7.85 -9.70 3.11
CA LYS A 89 -8.68 -10.29 2.04
C LYS A 89 -8.96 -9.34 0.87
N GLU A 90 -8.72 -8.05 1.06
CA GLU A 90 -8.96 -6.98 0.10
C GLU A 90 -7.65 -6.45 -0.49
N ASN A 91 -6.51 -7.01 -0.08
CA ASN A 91 -5.18 -6.64 -0.58
C ASN A 91 -4.82 -7.52 -1.80
N PRO A 92 -4.81 -6.98 -3.03
CA PRO A 92 -4.44 -7.79 -4.20
C PRO A 92 -2.96 -8.19 -4.21
N ALA A 93 -2.08 -7.49 -3.50
CA ALA A 93 -0.67 -7.89 -3.40
C ALA A 93 -0.51 -9.23 -2.68
N ASP A 94 -1.44 -9.58 -1.80
CA ASP A 94 -1.45 -10.84 -1.05
C ASP A 94 -1.73 -12.06 -1.94
N LEU A 95 -2.52 -11.87 -3.02
CA LEU A 95 -2.80 -12.94 -3.99
C LEU A 95 -1.52 -13.43 -4.68
N VAL A 96 -0.62 -12.52 -5.01
CA VAL A 96 0.65 -12.86 -5.67
C VAL A 96 1.70 -13.32 -4.66
N SER A 97 1.67 -12.80 -3.42
CA SER A 97 2.66 -13.16 -2.39
C SER A 97 2.47 -14.57 -1.82
N ARG A 98 1.22 -15.06 -1.73
CA ARG A 98 0.89 -16.41 -1.22
C ARG A 98 1.07 -17.52 -2.24
N GLY A 99 1.28 -17.17 -3.51
CA GLY A 99 1.25 -18.11 -4.61
C GLY A 99 -0.18 -18.31 -5.10
N THR A 100 -0.41 -17.99 -6.37
CA THR A 100 -1.66 -18.22 -7.08
C THR A 100 -1.34 -18.73 -8.48
N THR A 101 -2.24 -19.50 -9.07
CA THR A 101 -2.07 -19.97 -10.44
C THR A 101 -2.30 -18.84 -11.44
N ALA A 102 -1.74 -18.96 -12.64
CA ALA A 102 -1.98 -17.99 -13.71
C ALA A 102 -3.47 -17.87 -14.07
N VAL A 103 -4.23 -18.96 -13.97
CA VAL A 103 -5.67 -18.99 -14.27
C VAL A 103 -6.48 -18.23 -13.21
N GLU A 104 -6.21 -18.48 -11.93
CA GLU A 104 -6.84 -17.74 -10.83
C GLU A 104 -6.51 -16.25 -10.90
N LEU A 105 -5.24 -15.91 -11.15
CA LEU A 105 -4.83 -14.52 -11.27
C LEU A 105 -5.49 -13.82 -12.46
N LYS A 106 -5.60 -14.50 -13.61
CA LYS A 106 -6.30 -13.98 -14.80
C LYS A 106 -7.76 -13.66 -14.50
N ASN A 107 -8.42 -14.50 -13.70
CA ASN A 107 -9.84 -14.35 -13.37
C ASN A 107 -10.09 -13.52 -12.10
N SER A 108 -9.04 -13.04 -11.42
CA SER A 108 -9.17 -12.29 -10.18
C SER A 108 -9.54 -10.83 -10.43
N SER A 109 -10.81 -10.50 -10.22
CA SER A 109 -11.26 -9.10 -10.25
C SER A 109 -10.51 -8.24 -9.23
N LEU A 110 -10.26 -8.79 -8.02
CA LEU A 110 -9.52 -8.08 -6.98
C LEU A 110 -8.12 -7.68 -7.44
N TYR A 111 -7.39 -8.55 -8.14
CA TYR A 111 -6.05 -8.24 -8.62
C TYR A 111 -6.04 -7.16 -9.72
N TRP A 112 -6.95 -7.26 -10.69
CA TRP A 112 -6.95 -6.38 -11.85
C TRP A 112 -7.57 -5.01 -11.57
N HIS A 113 -8.64 -4.99 -10.77
CA HIS A 113 -9.45 -3.82 -10.49
C HIS A 113 -9.27 -3.27 -9.06
N GLY A 114 -8.78 -4.09 -8.12
CA GLY A 114 -8.75 -3.70 -6.71
C GLY A 114 -10.11 -3.86 -6.03
N PRO A 115 -10.19 -3.51 -4.73
CA PRO A 115 -11.42 -3.62 -3.96
C PRO A 115 -12.46 -2.58 -4.38
N THR A 116 -13.75 -2.91 -4.26
CA THR A 116 -14.86 -2.08 -4.75
C THR A 116 -14.94 -0.72 -4.09
N TRP A 117 -14.68 -0.63 -2.78
CA TRP A 117 -14.67 0.63 -2.03
C TRP A 117 -13.64 1.63 -2.55
N LEU A 118 -12.60 1.17 -3.24
CA LEU A 118 -11.57 2.05 -3.80
C LEU A 118 -12.15 2.93 -4.92
N PHE A 119 -13.25 2.50 -5.57
CA PHE A 119 -13.97 3.26 -6.58
C PHE A 119 -15.06 4.17 -6.01
N MET A 120 -15.35 4.03 -4.72
CA MET A 120 -16.25 4.92 -4.00
C MET A 120 -15.52 6.17 -3.52
N GLY A 121 -16.25 7.10 -2.91
CA GLY A 121 -15.65 8.29 -2.28
C GLY A 121 -14.67 7.90 -1.17
N GLU A 122 -13.72 8.79 -0.87
CA GLU A 122 -12.72 8.57 0.19
C GLU A 122 -13.37 8.31 1.55
N ASP A 123 -14.60 8.80 1.76
CA ASP A 123 -15.41 8.57 2.97
C ASP A 123 -15.86 7.11 3.15
N SER A 124 -15.85 6.31 2.08
CA SER A 124 -16.21 4.89 2.09
C SER A 124 -14.99 3.98 2.28
N TRP A 125 -13.80 4.54 2.43
CA TRP A 125 -12.57 3.77 2.58
C TRP A 125 -12.44 3.21 4.01
N PRO A 126 -11.75 2.07 4.21
CA PRO A 126 -11.69 1.39 5.50
C PRO A 126 -11.02 2.20 6.63
N ASP A 127 -10.24 3.23 6.29
CA ASP A 127 -9.55 4.15 7.21
C ASP A 127 -10.12 5.58 7.17
N ALA A 128 -11.27 5.79 6.53
CA ALA A 128 -11.87 7.12 6.47
C ALA A 128 -12.22 7.61 7.89
N PRO A 129 -11.90 8.87 8.25
CA PRO A 129 -12.47 9.46 9.46
C PRO A 129 -13.99 9.36 9.33
N LYS A 130 -14.66 8.78 10.34
CA LYS A 130 -16.12 8.77 10.43
C LYS A 130 -16.60 10.20 10.68
N VAL A 131 -16.57 11.03 9.65
CA VAL A 131 -17.13 12.38 9.69
C VAL A 131 -18.64 12.22 9.56
N LEU A 132 -19.37 12.64 10.59
CA LEU A 132 -20.81 12.79 10.53
C LEU A 132 -21.13 13.72 9.34
N ALA A 133 -21.93 13.21 8.41
CA ALA A 133 -22.12 13.74 7.07
C ALA A 133 -22.38 15.26 7.02
N VAL A 134 -21.67 15.96 6.13
CA VAL A 134 -22.22 17.14 5.41
C VAL A 134 -21.65 17.11 3.99
N GLY A 135 -22.54 16.92 3.02
CA GLY A 135 -22.19 16.54 1.66
C GLY A 135 -21.38 17.56 0.87
N ARG A 136 -20.68 17.06 -0.15
CA ARG A 136 -20.40 17.75 -1.42
C ARG A 136 -19.92 16.78 -2.50
N THR A 137 -20.30 17.08 -3.75
CA THR A 137 -20.22 16.27 -4.98
C THR A 137 -18.79 16.15 -5.57
N PRO A 138 -18.48 15.12 -6.40
CA PRO A 138 -17.11 14.87 -6.85
C PRO A 138 -16.78 15.53 -8.21
N HIS A 139 -15.64 16.21 -8.27
CA HIS A 139 -14.94 16.56 -9.51
C HIS A 139 -13.98 15.43 -9.90
N HIS A 140 -13.97 15.10 -11.19
CA HIS A 140 -13.08 14.11 -11.82
C HIS A 140 -11.59 14.36 -11.49
N GLN A 141 -11.00 13.50 -10.66
CA GLN A 141 -9.56 13.46 -10.40
C GLN A 141 -8.96 12.14 -10.89
N LYS A 142 -7.83 12.22 -11.59
CA LYS A 142 -7.06 11.05 -12.02
C LYS A 142 -6.25 10.54 -10.83
N TYR A 143 -6.59 9.35 -10.33
CA TYR A 143 -5.90 8.69 -9.22
C TYR A 143 -4.86 7.70 -9.75
N CYS A 144 -3.64 7.71 -9.22
CA CYS A 144 -2.73 6.58 -9.38
C CYS A 144 -2.79 5.72 -8.12
N LYS A 145 -3.38 4.54 -8.29
CA LYS A 145 -3.53 3.52 -7.25
C LYS A 145 -2.54 2.40 -7.56
N LEU A 146 -1.48 2.32 -6.77
CA LEU A 146 -0.55 1.19 -6.81
C LEU A 146 -0.60 0.51 -5.45
N LEU A 147 -1.17 -0.70 -5.49
CA LEU A 147 -1.17 -1.70 -4.43
C LEU A 147 0.13 -2.51 -4.55
#